data_AF-A0A356EVI7-F1
#
_entry.id   AF-A0A356EVI7-F1
#
_cell.length_a   1.000
_cell.length_b   1.000
_cell.length_c   1.000
_cell.angle_alpha   90.00
_cell.angle_beta   90.00
_cell.angle_gamma   90.00
#
_symmetry.space_group_name_H-M   'P 1'
#
loop_
_entity.id
_entity.type
_entity.pdbx_description
1 polymer ?
#
loop_
_entity_poly.entity_id
_entity_poly.type
_entity_poly.pdbx_seq_one_letter_code
_entity_poly.pdbx_strand_id
1 'polypeptide(L)'
;MSEMIIIGIIAVLLFGKRLPEVGRSLGRGLVEFKKGLHEIEDEVHRSSYSSETHRGTSDETDHEEPTAPKFEPPASEPRVETQEQVS
;
A
#
# COMPACT_ATOMS: atom_id res chain seq x y z
N MET A 1 13.97 28.43 0.25
CA MET A 1 14.34 27.19 0.97
C MET A 1 14.78 27.50 2.40
N SER A 2 15.52 28.59 2.61
CA SER A 2 15.95 29.08 3.91
C SER A 2 14.79 29.45 4.86
N GLU A 3 13.64 29.86 4.33
CA GLU A 3 12.47 30.28 5.13
C GLU A 3 11.91 29.13 5.98
N MET A 4 11.85 27.93 5.42
CA MET A 4 11.35 26.75 6.13
C MET A 4 12.25 26.37 7.31
N ILE A 5 13.57 26.55 7.16
CA ILE A 5 14.53 26.30 8.23
C ILE A 5 14.34 27.30 9.37
N ILE A 6 14.14 28.59 9.04
CA ILE A 6 13.90 29.64 10.04
C ILE A 6 12.62 29.35 10.83
N ILE A 7 11.54 28.96 10.15
CA ILE A 7 10.27 28.59 10.82
C ILE A 7 10.46 27.35 11.70
N GLY A 8 11.20 26.35 11.21
CA GLY A 8 11.55 25.16 12.00
C GLY A 8 12.34 25.49 13.27
N ILE A 9 13.31 26.40 13.18
CA ILE A 9 14.08 26.87 14.34
C ILE A 9 13.16 27.59 15.33
N ILE A 10 12.29 28.49 14.87
CA ILE A 10 11.33 29.19 15.73
C ILE A 10 10.41 28.19 16.43
N ALA A 11 9.88 27.19 15.70
CA ALA A 11 9.05 26.15 16.27
C ALA A 11 9.81 25.34 17.35
N VAL A 12 11.08 24.99 17.12
CA VAL A 12 11.91 24.33 18.12
C VAL A 12 12.17 25.23 19.33
N LEU A 13 12.32 26.54 19.17
CA LEU A 13 12.47 27.46 20.30
C LEU A 13 11.18 27.61 21.12
N LEU A 14 10.01 27.61 20.48
CA LEU A 14 8.71 27.71 21.15
C LEU A 14 8.32 26.40 21.86
N PHE A 15 8.50 25.26 21.18
CA PHE A 15 8.03 23.97 21.67
C PHE A 15 9.14 23.13 22.33
N GLY A 16 10.41 23.39 22.03
CA GLY A 16 11.56 22.72 22.63
C GLY A 16 11.48 21.20 22.53
N LYS A 17 11.66 20.53 23.67
CA LYS A 17 11.58 19.07 23.81
C LYS A 17 10.15 18.52 23.65
N ARG A 18 9.14 19.39 23.61
CA ARG A 18 7.74 19.00 23.41
C ARG A 18 7.38 18.86 21.92
N LEU A 19 8.20 19.38 21.01
CA LEU A 19 8.00 19.22 19.56
C LEU A 19 7.72 17.76 19.11
N PRO A 20 8.46 16.74 19.58
CA PRO A 20 8.14 15.33 19.28
C PRO A 20 6.88 14.81 19.97
N GLU A 21 6.39 15.45 21.03
CA GLU A 21 5.13 15.12 21.69
C GLU A 21 3.95 15.67 20.86
N VAL A 22 4.00 16.95 20.46
CA VAL A 22 2.98 17.58 19.58
C VAL A 22 2.95 16.95 18.20
N GLY A 23 4.11 16.61 17.62
CA GLY A 23 4.16 15.89 16.35
C GLY A 23 3.48 14.52 16.43
N ARG A 24 3.65 13.79 17.55
CA ARG A 24 2.98 12.51 17.78
C ARG A 24 1.48 12.67 18.05
N SER A 25 1.03 13.73 18.71
CA SER A 25 -0.40 13.96 18.92
C SER A 25 -1.10 14.38 17.63
N LEU A 26 -0.49 15.29 16.86
CA LEU A 26 -0.99 15.71 15.55
C LEU A 26 -0.96 14.56 14.55
N GLY A 27 0.12 13.76 14.54
CA GLY A 27 0.22 12.59 13.67
C GLY A 27 -0.85 11.54 13.96
N ARG A 28 -1.13 11.26 15.24
CA ARG A 28 -2.24 10.38 15.62
C ARG A 28 -3.60 10.93 15.17
N GLY A 29 -3.86 12.21 15.41
CA GLY A 29 -5.09 12.87 14.96
C GLY A 29 -5.27 12.85 13.45
N LEU A 30 -4.20 13.04 12.68
CA LEU A 30 -4.25 12.98 11.22
C LEU A 30 -4.50 11.56 10.69
N VAL A 31 -3.94 10.53 11.36
CA VAL A 31 -4.20 9.12 11.02
C VAL A 31 -5.65 8.73 11.32
N GLU A 32 -6.19 9.13 12.47
CA GLU A 32 -7.59 8.89 12.84
C GLU A 32 -8.54 9.66 11.90
N PHE A 33 -8.22 10.91 11.58
CA PHE A 33 -8.97 11.70 10.61
C PHE A 33 -8.99 11.04 9.22
N LYS A 34 -7.84 10.55 8.74
CA LYS A 34 -7.77 9.81 7.46
C LYS A 34 -8.66 8.56 7.47
N LYS A 35 -8.64 7.79 8.56
CA LYS A 35 -9.49 6.60 8.70
C LYS A 35 -10.97 6.96 8.68
N GLY A 36 -11.37 8.00 9.42
CA GLY A 36 -12.75 8.48 9.41
C GLY A 36 -13.20 8.97 8.04
N LEU A 37 -12.34 9.67 7.29
CA LEU A 37 -12.65 10.08 5.91
C LEU A 37 -12.83 8.87 4.98
N HIS A 38 -12.01 7.84 5.11
CA HIS A 38 -12.11 6.63 4.29
C HIS A 38 -13.40 5.85 4.58
N GLU A 39 -13.79 5.72 5.85
CA GLU A 39 -15.04 5.09 6.25
C GLU A 39 -16.27 5.82 5.69
N ILE A 40 -16.25 7.15 5.67
CA ILE A 40 -17.31 7.97 5.06
C ILE A 40 -17.34 7.77 3.54
N GLU A 41 -16.18 7.74 2.88
CA GLU A 41 -16.09 7.47 1.44
C GLU A 41 -16.67 6.10 1.09
N ASP A 42 -16.34 5.07 1.86
CA ASP A 42 -16.87 3.71 1.72
C ASP A 42 -18.38 3.64 1.96
N GLU A 43 -18.91 4.35 2.96
CA GLU A 43 -20.35 4.44 3.22
C GLU A 43 -21.11 5.15 2.08
N VAL A 44 -20.54 6.23 1.54
CA VAL A 44 -21.11 6.95 0.40
C VAL A 44 -21.11 6.08 -0.87
N HIS A 45 -20.02 5.34 -1.12
CA HIS A 45 -19.98 4.35 -2.20
C HIS A 45 -21.02 3.24 -1.98
N ARG A 46 -21.06 2.62 -0.80
CA ARG A 46 -21.99 1.52 -0.52
C ARG A 46 -23.46 1.95 -0.57
N SER A 47 -23.78 3.15 -0.09
CA SER A 47 -25.15 3.70 -0.14
C SER A 47 -25.61 4.06 -1.56
N SER A 48 -24.70 4.49 -2.44
CA SER A 48 -25.00 4.74 -3.85
C SER A 48 -25.20 3.45 -4.67
N TYR A 49 -24.61 2.32 -4.25
CA TYR A 49 -24.90 1.00 -4.83
C TYR A 49 -26.06 0.25 -4.15
N SER A 50 -26.58 0.72 -3.00
CA SER A 50 -27.62 0.01 -2.22
C SER A 50 -29.06 0.29 -2.67
N SER A 51 -29.29 1.07 -3.74
CA SER A 51 -30.63 1.26 -4.32
C SER A 51 -31.07 0.18 -5.31
N GLU A 52 -30.23 -0.80 -5.64
CA GLU A 52 -30.63 -1.94 -6.49
C GLU A 52 -30.40 -3.30 -5.81
N THR A 53 -31.47 -3.82 -5.22
CA THR A 53 -31.83 -5.25 -5.12
C THR A 53 -30.86 -6.22 -4.43
N HIS A 54 -31.32 -6.79 -3.31
CA HIS A 54 -30.81 -8.02 -2.70
C HIS A 54 -30.52 -9.15 -3.72
N ARG A 55 -29.26 -9.61 -3.83
CA ARG A 55 -28.90 -11.05 -3.96
C ARG A 55 -27.38 -11.27 -4.07
N GLY A 56 -26.86 -12.15 -3.22
CA GLY A 56 -25.73 -13.01 -3.59
C GLY A 56 -24.45 -12.86 -2.77
N THR A 57 -24.26 -13.80 -1.84
CA THR A 57 -23.04 -14.62 -1.67
C THR A 57 -21.72 -13.95 -1.25
N SER A 58 -21.24 -14.38 -0.07
CA SER A 58 -19.82 -14.68 0.27
C SER A 58 -18.75 -13.63 -0.07
N ASP A 59 -18.41 -12.79 0.91
CA ASP A 59 -17.07 -12.17 0.98
C ASP A 59 -16.08 -13.20 1.57
N GLU A 60 -15.54 -14.02 0.68
CA GLU A 60 -14.34 -14.82 0.90
C GLU A 60 -13.13 -14.01 0.40
N THR A 61 -12.19 -13.75 1.30
CA THR A 61 -10.75 -13.47 1.03
C THR A 61 -10.38 -12.34 0.07
N ASP A 62 -9.98 -11.20 0.62
CA ASP A 62 -9.13 -10.22 -0.08
C ASP A 62 -7.68 -10.29 0.43
N HIS A 63 -7.08 -11.45 0.20
CA HIS A 63 -5.62 -11.62 0.17
C HIS A 63 -5.25 -12.03 -1.25
N GLU A 64 -5.27 -11.07 -2.17
CA GLU A 64 -4.47 -11.19 -3.41
C GLU A 64 -2.98 -11.19 -3.04
N GLU A 65 -2.46 -12.35 -2.62
CA GLU A 65 -1.04 -12.63 -2.82
C GLU A 65 -0.89 -13.01 -4.30
N PRO A 66 -0.15 -12.24 -5.11
CA PRO A 66 0.01 -12.56 -6.52
C PRO A 66 0.70 -13.91 -6.61
N THR A 67 -0.03 -14.94 -7.03
CA THR A 67 0.54 -16.25 -7.36
C THR A 67 1.34 -16.09 -8.64
N ALA A 68 2.51 -15.48 -8.54
CA ALA A 68 3.53 -15.51 -9.57
C ALA A 68 3.80 -17.00 -9.86
N PRO A 69 3.60 -17.47 -11.10
CA PRO A 69 3.87 -18.87 -11.45
C PRO A 69 5.31 -19.18 -11.06
N LYS A 70 5.50 -20.20 -10.22
CA LYS A 70 6.84 -20.66 -9.85
C LYS A 70 7.53 -21.15 -11.12
N PHE A 71 8.43 -20.33 -11.65
CA PHE A 71 9.28 -20.70 -12.77
C PHE A 71 10.24 -21.78 -12.28
N GLU A 72 9.91 -23.03 -12.57
CA GLU A 72 10.83 -24.16 -12.41
C GLU A 72 11.64 -24.27 -13.71
N PRO A 73 12.92 -23.84 -13.73
CA PRO A 73 13.75 -24.02 -14.91
C PRO A 73 13.91 -25.53 -15.18
N PRO A 74 13.65 -26.02 -16.41
CA PRO A 74 13.81 -27.44 -16.71
C PRO A 74 15.27 -27.84 -16.48
N ALA A 75 15.49 -28.68 -15.47
CA ALA A 75 16.73 -29.39 -15.27
C ALA A 75 16.84 -30.48 -16.34
N SER A 76 17.39 -30.14 -17.51
CA SER A 76 17.88 -31.11 -18.49
C SER A 76 18.89 -30.42 -19.39
N GLU A 77 20.16 -30.66 -19.10
CA GLU A 77 21.30 -30.36 -19.94
C GLU A 77 21.02 -30.86 -21.37
N PRO A 78 21.17 -30.03 -22.43
CA PRO A 78 21.12 -30.52 -23.79
C PRO A 78 22.40 -31.34 -24.02
N ARG A 79 22.25 -32.65 -23.97
CA ARG A 79 23.21 -33.64 -24.45
C ARG A 79 23.64 -33.25 -25.87
N VAL A 80 24.93 -32.98 -26.01
CA VAL A 80 25.60 -32.79 -27.30
C VAL A 80 25.38 -34.04 -28.15
N GLU A 81 24.69 -33.89 -29.30
CA GLU A 81 24.74 -34.87 -30.38
C GLU A 81 24.74 -34.12 -31.71
N THR A 82 25.88 -33.50 -32.04
CA THR A 82 26.19 -33.02 -33.39
C THR A 82 26.57 -34.24 -34.23
N GLN A 83 25.58 -34.85 -34.88
CA GLN A 83 25.83 -35.66 -36.07
C GLN A 83 25.79 -34.72 -37.29
N GLU A 84 26.97 -34.23 -37.68
CA GLU A 84 27.18 -33.67 -39.01
C GLU A 84 28.62 -33.97 -39.45
N GLN A 85 28.76 -35.00 -40.29
CA GLN A 85 29.83 -35.14 -41.28
C GLN A 85 29.49 -36.32 -42.20
N VAL A 86 28.64 -36.04 -43.18
CA VAL A 86 28.62 -36.74 -44.47
C VAL A 86 28.86 -35.67 -45.52
N SER A 87 30.13 -35.43 -45.86
CA SER A 87 30.64 -35.35 -47.23
C SER A 87 32.15 -35.13 -47.24
#